data_AF-A0A9E3DR27-F1
#
_entry.id   AF-A0A9E3DR27-F1
#
_cell.length_a   1.000
_cell.length_b   1.000
_cell.length_c   1.000
_cell.angle_alpha   90.00
_cell.angle_beta   90.00
_cell.angle_gamma   90.00
#
_symmetry.space_group_name_H-M   'P 1'
#
loop_
_entity.id
_entity.type
_entity.pdbx_description
1 polymer ?
#
loop_
_entity_poly.entity_id
_entity_poly.type
_entity_poly.pdbx_seq_one_letter_code
_entity_poly.pdbx_strand_id
1 'polypeptide(L)'
;MSVPAIGNQTDGGHLDGMEWTGPDYSLTGQLVYWVDGKIAGQSGMFSPDPREGQGPIAGACHVAGEGPDSLRCVVTGHAGAHGSGAVLLTLNRAQGIHILDSVNSGSASVALADLNHDGFFDVALRESTDIPDHASAPQYWQTFLDQDGRFSRTGCTKPTTDNTPAPTAPVTGTCPR
;
A
#
# COMPACT_ATOMS: atom_id res chain seq x y z
N MET A 1 -12.52 -14.28 -10.09
CA MET A 1 -11.30 -13.48 -10.28
C MET A 1 -11.77 -12.05 -10.50
N SER A 2 -11.78 -11.26 -9.43
CA SER A 2 -12.02 -9.82 -9.50
C SER A 2 -10.66 -9.15 -9.41
N VAL A 3 -10.35 -8.30 -10.38
CA VAL A 3 -9.10 -7.53 -10.44
C VAL A 3 -9.48 -6.10 -10.06
N PRO A 4 -9.19 -5.62 -8.84
CA PRO A 4 -9.22 -4.19 -8.59
C PRO A 4 -8.15 -3.54 -9.46
N ALA A 5 -8.58 -2.68 -10.40
CA ALA A 5 -7.65 -1.89 -11.19
C ALA A 5 -6.93 -0.90 -10.27
N ILE A 6 -5.60 -0.92 -10.29
CA ILE A 6 -4.75 -0.06 -9.45
C ILE A 6 -4.37 1.19 -10.28
N GLY A 7 -5.31 2.11 -10.45
CA GLY A 7 -5.08 3.43 -11.06
C GLY A 7 -4.79 3.45 -12.58
N ASN A 8 -5.07 4.59 -13.26
CA ASN A 8 -4.85 4.80 -14.71
C ASN A 8 -3.35 4.74 -15.07
N GLN A 9 -2.89 3.84 -15.96
CA GLN A 9 -3.03 3.78 -17.43
C GLN A 9 -2.22 4.85 -18.18
N THR A 10 -1.00 4.48 -18.57
CA THR A 10 -0.26 5.14 -19.67
C THR A 10 -0.53 4.43 -20.99
N ASP A 11 -0.13 5.01 -22.14
CA ASP A 11 -0.30 4.43 -23.47
C ASP A 11 0.30 3.02 -23.58
N GLY A 12 -0.50 2.00 -23.31
CA GLY A 12 -0.16 0.58 -23.41
C GLY A 12 0.21 -0.13 -22.09
N GLY A 13 0.34 0.58 -20.96
CA GLY A 13 0.77 0.00 -19.68
C GLY A 13 -0.26 0.09 -18.55
N HIS A 14 -0.52 -0.99 -17.81
CA HIS A 14 -1.37 -0.96 -16.60
C HIS A 14 -0.92 -1.96 -15.52
N LEU A 15 -1.19 -1.61 -14.26
CA LEU A 15 -0.90 -2.42 -13.08
C LEU A 15 -2.20 -3.01 -12.52
N ASP A 16 -2.23 -4.32 -12.40
CA ASP A 16 -3.36 -5.06 -11.86
C ASP A 16 -3.02 -5.67 -10.50
N GLY A 17 -4.02 -5.65 -9.63
CA GLY A 17 -4.04 -6.46 -8.43
C GLY A 17 -4.74 -7.79 -8.68
N MET A 18 -4.01 -8.90 -8.56
CA MET A 18 -4.58 -10.24 -8.70
C MET A 18 -4.65 -10.94 -7.36
N GLU A 19 -5.86 -11.35 -6.99
CA GLU A 19 -6.09 -12.22 -5.84
C GLU A 19 -6.38 -13.63 -6.32
N TRP A 20 -5.64 -14.59 -5.78
CA TRP A 20 -5.91 -16.02 -5.98
C TRP A 20 -6.21 -16.69 -4.65
N THR A 21 -7.30 -17.46 -4.63
CA THR A 21 -7.62 -18.36 -3.52
C THR A 21 -7.05 -19.74 -3.84
N GLY A 22 -6.06 -20.16 -3.06
CA GLY A 22 -5.49 -21.51 -3.13
C GLY A 22 -6.46 -22.60 -2.70
N PRO A 23 -6.15 -23.88 -3.00
CA PRO A 23 -6.99 -25.03 -2.61
C PRO A 23 -7.11 -25.21 -1.09
N ASP A 24 -6.27 -24.54 -0.31
CA ASP A 24 -6.25 -24.48 1.16
C ASP A 24 -6.92 -23.21 1.71
N TYR A 25 -7.64 -22.44 0.88
CA TYR A 25 -8.21 -21.12 1.20
C TYR A 25 -7.17 -20.04 1.53
N SER A 26 -5.89 -20.26 1.21
CA SER A 26 -4.87 -19.21 1.24
C SER A 26 -5.19 -18.13 0.21
N LEU A 27 -5.15 -16.85 0.60
CA LEU A 27 -5.31 -15.73 -0.32
C LEU A 27 -3.94 -15.16 -0.63
N THR A 28 -3.47 -15.40 -1.85
CA THR A 28 -2.20 -14.83 -2.33
C THR A 28 -2.50 -13.66 -3.25
N GLY A 29 -2.05 -12.47 -2.85
CA GLY A 29 -2.12 -11.24 -3.64
C GLY A 29 -0.86 -11.04 -4.46
N GLN A 30 -1.02 -10.82 -5.76
CA GLN A 30 0.06 -10.46 -6.67
C GLN A 30 -0.22 -9.14 -7.37
N LEU A 31 0.84 -8.42 -7.68
CA LEU A 31 0.85 -7.33 -8.64
C LEU A 31 1.27 -7.89 -9.99
N VAL A 32 0.54 -7.52 -11.03
CA VAL A 32 0.87 -7.87 -12.41
C VAL A 32 0.93 -6.59 -13.23
N TYR A 33 2.10 -6.33 -13.81
CA TYR A 33 2.30 -5.20 -14.71
C TYR A 33 2.22 -5.67 -16.16
N TRP A 34 1.32 -5.07 -16.91
CA TRP A 34 1.07 -5.36 -18.32
C TRP A 34 1.59 -4.24 -19.20
N VAL A 35 2.19 -4.60 -20.32
CA VAL A 35 2.64 -3.69 -21.39
C VAL A 35 2.21 -4.28 -22.72
N ASP A 36 1.43 -3.53 -23.50
CA ASP A 36 0.96 -3.90 -24.84
C ASP A 36 0.29 -5.29 -24.88
N GLY A 37 -0.50 -5.60 -23.85
CA GLY A 37 -1.22 -6.86 -23.69
C GLY A 37 -0.37 -8.06 -23.25
N LYS A 38 0.89 -7.84 -22.85
CA LYS A 38 1.80 -8.87 -22.33
C LYS A 38 2.19 -8.57 -20.89
N ILE A 39 2.46 -9.62 -20.11
CA ILE A 39 3.01 -9.47 -18.76
C ILE A 39 4.45 -8.99 -18.88
N ALA A 40 4.72 -7.79 -18.36
CA ALA A 40 6.04 -7.20 -18.26
C ALA A 40 6.69 -7.46 -16.89
N GLY A 41 5.90 -7.71 -15.85
CA GLY A 41 6.41 -8.05 -14.52
C GLY A 41 5.34 -8.59 -13.58
N GLN A 42 5.77 -9.35 -12.58
CA GLN A 42 4.92 -9.84 -11.49
C GLN A 42 5.68 -9.76 -10.17
N SER A 43 4.97 -9.44 -9.09
CA SER A 43 5.52 -9.39 -7.74
C SER A 43 4.48 -9.79 -6.71
N GLY A 44 4.90 -10.44 -5.63
CA GLY A 44 4.05 -10.57 -4.44
C GLY A 44 3.92 -9.22 -3.72
N MET A 45 2.87 -9.07 -2.91
CA MET A 45 2.73 -7.98 -1.94
C MET A 45 3.06 -8.48 -0.53
N PHE A 46 3.53 -7.59 0.35
CA PHE A 46 3.63 -7.66 1.82
C PHE A 46 4.29 -8.84 2.56
N SER A 47 4.26 -10.09 2.09
CA SER A 47 4.91 -11.22 2.78
C SER A 47 5.01 -12.47 1.89
N PRO A 48 6.05 -13.31 2.06
CA PRO A 48 6.12 -14.62 1.40
C PRO A 48 5.20 -15.68 2.01
N ASP A 49 4.50 -15.45 3.14
CA ASP A 49 3.56 -16.43 3.72
C ASP A 49 2.16 -16.32 3.05
N PRO A 50 1.76 -17.27 2.21
CA PRO A 50 0.49 -17.21 1.48
C PRO A 50 -0.74 -17.39 2.38
N ARG A 51 -0.58 -17.84 3.63
CA ARG A 51 -1.71 -18.19 4.53
C ARG A 51 -2.37 -16.98 5.19
N GLU A 52 -1.68 -15.85 5.20
CA GLU A 52 -2.22 -14.59 5.66
C GLU A 52 -2.88 -13.92 4.47
N GLY A 53 -4.17 -13.60 4.52
CA GLY A 53 -4.84 -13.10 3.32
C GLY A 53 -4.23 -11.78 2.85
N GLN A 54 -3.59 -11.81 1.68
CA GLN A 54 -2.93 -10.64 1.10
C GLN A 54 -3.63 -10.27 -0.19
N GLY A 55 -3.92 -8.99 -0.35
CA GLY A 55 -4.69 -8.52 -1.49
C GLY A 55 -4.53 -7.02 -1.67
N PRO A 56 -4.26 -6.54 -2.89
CA PRO A 56 -4.30 -5.12 -3.20
C PRO A 56 -5.72 -4.58 -3.04
N ILE A 57 -5.87 -3.50 -2.28
CA ILE A 57 -7.14 -2.80 -2.07
C ILE A 57 -7.27 -1.64 -3.06
N ALA A 58 -6.22 -0.83 -3.15
CA ALA A 58 -6.18 0.35 -4.00
C ALA A 58 -4.74 0.73 -4.31
N GLY A 59 -4.52 1.50 -5.36
CA GLY A 59 -3.24 2.18 -5.53
C GLY A 59 -3.30 3.22 -6.63
N ALA A 60 -2.23 4.00 -6.70
CA ALA A 60 -2.12 5.10 -7.61
C ALA A 60 -0.66 5.30 -8.02
N CYS A 61 -0.47 5.88 -9.21
CA CYS A 61 0.82 6.07 -9.83
C CYS A 61 0.99 7.52 -10.27
N HIS A 62 2.23 7.99 -10.22
CA HIS A 62 2.68 9.24 -10.82
C HIS A 62 3.89 8.99 -11.72
N VAL A 63 4.14 9.91 -12.67
CA VAL A 63 5.34 9.86 -13.51
C VAL A 63 6.56 10.17 -12.65
N ALA A 64 7.54 9.26 -12.66
CA ALA A 64 8.74 9.35 -11.84
C ALA A 64 9.91 9.95 -12.62
N GLY A 65 10.05 11.27 -12.64
CA GLY A 65 11.21 11.95 -13.23
C GLY A 65 11.40 11.73 -14.75
N GLU A 66 12.63 11.92 -15.23
CA GLU A 66 12.95 12.01 -16.67
C GLU A 66 12.92 10.66 -17.40
N GLY A 67 11.72 10.27 -17.83
CA GLY A 67 11.52 9.22 -18.81
C GLY A 67 10.03 8.94 -19.02
N PRO A 68 9.55 8.79 -20.27
CA PRO A 68 8.13 8.59 -20.56
C PRO A 68 7.55 7.26 -20.02
N ASP A 69 8.40 6.35 -19.54
CA ASP A 69 8.05 4.96 -19.21
C ASP A 69 8.35 4.55 -17.76
N SER A 70 8.71 5.49 -16.87
CA SER A 70 8.94 5.21 -15.45
C SER A 70 7.81 5.78 -14.60
N LEU A 71 6.99 4.90 -14.02
CA LEU A 71 5.97 5.29 -13.05
C LEU A 71 6.45 4.96 -11.64
N ARG A 72 6.10 5.79 -10.68
CA ARG A 72 6.22 5.52 -9.25
C ARG A 72 4.83 5.38 -8.68
N CYS A 73 4.58 4.24 -8.06
CA CYS A 73 3.27 3.86 -7.60
C CYS A 73 3.30 3.50 -6.12
N VAL A 74 2.20 3.78 -5.45
CA VAL A 74 1.90 3.24 -4.14
C VAL A 74 0.69 2.33 -4.25
N VAL A 75 0.83 1.10 -3.76
CA VAL A 75 -0.27 0.14 -3.68
C VAL A 75 -0.51 -0.22 -2.24
N THR A 76 -1.75 -0.06 -1.81
CA THR A 76 -2.25 -0.43 -0.49
C THR A 76 -2.93 -1.78 -0.53
N GLY A 77 -2.92 -2.52 0.58
CA GLY A 77 -3.55 -3.83 0.64
C GLY A 77 -3.68 -4.38 2.04
N HIS A 78 -4.28 -5.57 2.12
CA HIS A 78 -4.30 -6.35 3.35
C HIS A 78 -2.92 -6.95 3.64
N ALA A 79 -2.52 -6.95 4.91
CA ALA A 79 -1.26 -7.52 5.40
C ALA A 79 -1.54 -8.31 6.68
N GLY A 80 -1.61 -9.64 6.60
CA GLY A 80 -2.02 -10.44 7.75
C GLY A 80 -3.55 -10.56 7.88
N ALA A 81 -3.98 -11.30 8.91
CA ALA A 81 -5.42 -11.50 9.19
C ALA A 81 -6.15 -10.22 9.64
N HIS A 82 -5.42 -9.25 10.18
CA HIS A 82 -5.98 -8.03 10.78
C HIS A 82 -5.31 -6.75 10.32
N GLY A 83 -4.22 -6.85 9.57
CA GLY A 83 -3.41 -5.71 9.20
C GLY A 83 -3.67 -5.21 7.79
N SER A 84 -3.09 -4.05 7.52
CA SER A 84 -3.00 -3.47 6.19
C SER A 84 -1.58 -2.97 5.95
N GLY A 85 -1.27 -2.64 4.71
CA GLY A 85 0.04 -2.12 4.36
C GLY A 85 0.02 -1.33 3.07
N ALA A 86 1.17 -0.75 2.75
CA ALA A 86 1.44 -0.10 1.48
C ALA A 86 2.83 -0.48 0.94
N VAL A 87 2.91 -0.79 -0.35
CA VAL A 87 4.17 -0.97 -1.08
C VAL A 87 4.39 0.24 -1.97
N LEU A 88 5.62 0.76 -1.95
CA LEU A 88 6.12 1.74 -2.89
C LEU A 88 6.92 1.02 -3.95
N LEU A 89 6.67 1.33 -5.22
CA LEU A 89 7.31 0.64 -6.34
C LEU A 89 7.53 1.56 -7.54
N THR A 90 8.44 1.17 -8.41
CA THR A 90 8.48 1.68 -9.78
C THR A 90 7.99 0.64 -10.78
N LEU A 91 7.36 1.14 -11.85
CA LEU A 91 7.04 0.38 -13.04
C LEU A 91 7.89 0.90 -14.19
N ASN A 92 8.53 -0.01 -14.90
CA ASN A 92 9.32 0.30 -16.07
C ASN A 92 9.07 -0.76 -17.15
N ARG A 93 8.83 -0.34 -18.40
CA ARG A 93 8.56 -1.30 -19.49
C ARG A 93 9.65 -2.36 -19.68
N ALA A 94 10.92 -1.99 -19.48
CA ALA A 94 12.06 -2.89 -19.67
C ALA A 94 12.39 -3.73 -18.42
N GLN A 95 12.10 -3.21 -17.22
CA GLN A 95 12.48 -3.85 -15.96
C GLN A 95 11.31 -4.47 -15.19
N GLY A 96 10.07 -4.22 -15.60
CA GLY A 96 8.87 -4.72 -14.93
C GLY A 96 8.55 -3.94 -13.64
N ILE A 97 8.26 -4.68 -12.57
CA ILE A 97 7.93 -4.13 -11.24
C ILE A 97 9.21 -4.14 -10.39
N HIS A 98 9.54 -3.00 -9.78
CA HIS A 98 10.60 -2.91 -8.79
C HIS A 98 10.06 -2.34 -7.48
N ILE A 99 10.01 -3.17 -6.43
CA ILE A 99 9.60 -2.74 -5.09
C ILE A 99 10.73 -1.92 -4.47
N LEU A 100 10.41 -0.70 -4.05
CA LEU A 100 11.34 0.23 -3.42
C LEU A 100 11.29 0.12 -1.90
N ASP A 101 10.08 0.09 -1.33
CA ASP A 101 9.86 0.04 0.11
C ASP A 101 8.48 -0.52 0.46
N SER A 102 8.27 -0.88 1.72
CA SER A 102 6.98 -1.32 2.24
C SER A 102 6.78 -0.96 3.71
N VAL A 103 5.53 -0.67 4.07
CA VAL A 103 5.10 -0.43 5.45
C VAL A 103 3.83 -1.22 5.73
N ASN A 104 3.72 -1.76 6.94
CA ASN A 104 2.57 -2.54 7.41
C ASN A 104 2.06 -1.97 8.74
N SER A 105 0.80 -2.23 9.05
CA SER A 105 0.20 -1.98 10.35
C SER A 105 -0.64 -3.16 10.81
N GLY A 106 -0.88 -3.23 12.12
CA GLY A 106 -1.71 -4.25 12.75
C GLY A 106 -3.22 -4.04 12.58
N SER A 107 -3.68 -2.97 11.92
CA SER A 107 -5.11 -2.71 11.69
C SER A 107 -5.44 -2.62 10.20
N ALA A 108 -6.67 -3.02 9.83
CA ALA A 108 -7.10 -3.18 8.44
C ALA A 108 -7.37 -1.86 7.69
N SER A 109 -7.25 -0.70 8.35
CA SER A 109 -7.57 0.59 7.73
C SER A 109 -6.32 1.26 7.16
N VAL A 110 -6.37 1.55 5.86
CA VAL A 110 -5.34 2.25 5.09
C VAL A 110 -5.99 3.31 4.21
N ALA A 111 -5.30 4.43 4.03
CA ALA A 111 -5.67 5.47 3.08
C ALA A 111 -4.45 5.93 2.28
N LEU A 112 -4.71 6.26 1.01
CA LEU A 112 -3.74 6.78 0.06
C LEU A 112 -4.13 8.21 -0.32
N ALA A 113 -3.19 9.14 -0.18
CA ALA A 113 -3.39 10.55 -0.51
C ALA A 113 -2.02 11.23 -0.67
N ASP A 114 -1.94 12.31 -1.43
CA ASP A 114 -0.81 13.25 -1.36
C ASP A 114 -1.00 14.12 -0.11
N LEU A 115 -0.30 13.77 0.98
CA LEU A 115 -0.50 14.38 2.30
C LEU A 115 0.28 15.68 2.44
N ASN A 116 1.44 15.80 1.78
CA ASN A 116 2.31 16.98 1.89
C ASN A 116 2.26 17.92 0.67
N HIS A 117 1.45 17.59 -0.34
CA HIS A 117 1.29 18.32 -1.60
C HIS A 117 2.58 18.41 -2.44
N ASP A 118 3.41 17.36 -2.41
CA ASP A 118 4.62 17.27 -3.25
C ASP A 118 4.38 16.59 -4.60
N GLY A 119 3.16 16.13 -4.86
CA GLY A 119 2.77 15.45 -6.09
C GLY A 119 3.10 13.95 -6.10
N PHE A 120 3.58 13.38 -5.00
CA PHE A 120 3.68 11.93 -4.81
C PHE A 120 2.58 11.43 -3.87
N PHE A 121 2.25 10.15 -3.99
CA PHE A 121 1.25 9.55 -3.11
C PHE A 121 1.91 9.08 -1.83
N ASP A 122 1.34 9.49 -0.71
CA ASP A 122 1.69 9.09 0.64
C ASP A 122 0.66 8.10 1.20
N VAL A 123 0.91 7.64 2.43
CA VAL A 123 0.08 6.63 3.08
C VAL A 123 -0.27 7.05 4.50
N ALA A 124 -1.53 6.86 4.87
CA ALA A 124 -1.96 6.80 6.26
C ALA A 124 -2.38 5.37 6.61
N LEU A 125 -1.73 4.78 7.61
CA LEU A 125 -2.07 3.46 8.14
C LEU A 125 -2.67 3.62 9.53
N ARG A 126 -3.73 2.87 9.81
CA ARG A 126 -4.27 2.77 11.16
C ARG A 126 -3.53 1.65 11.89
N GLU A 127 -3.29 1.86 13.17
CA GLU A 127 -2.61 0.92 14.04
C GLU A 127 -3.37 0.78 15.37
N SER A 128 -3.21 -0.38 16.00
CA SER A 128 -3.73 -0.72 17.33
C SER A 128 -2.67 -0.48 18.40
N THR A 129 -3.07 -0.07 19.61
CA THR A 129 -2.17 -0.11 20.77
C THR A 129 -2.08 -1.50 21.40
N ASP A 130 -2.89 -2.46 20.95
CA ASP A 130 -3.01 -3.86 21.42
C ASP A 130 -3.21 -4.04 22.93
N ILE A 131 -3.65 -2.97 23.61
CA ILE A 131 -3.94 -2.93 25.04
C ILE A 131 -5.39 -2.45 25.23
N PRO A 132 -6.26 -3.24 25.90
CA PRO A 132 -5.97 -4.52 26.55
C PRO A 132 -5.93 -5.73 25.60
N ASP A 133 -6.55 -5.62 24.42
CA ASP A 133 -6.54 -6.64 23.37
C ASP A 133 -6.76 -5.97 22.01
N HIS A 134 -6.49 -6.70 20.92
CA HIS A 134 -6.59 -6.17 19.55
C HIS A 134 -7.98 -5.63 19.19
N ALA A 135 -9.06 -6.22 19.71
CA ALA A 135 -10.43 -5.88 19.35
C ALA A 135 -10.95 -4.63 20.07
N SER A 136 -10.43 -4.36 21.28
CA SER A 136 -10.87 -3.24 22.13
C SER A 136 -9.81 -2.15 22.33
N ALA A 137 -8.59 -2.35 21.85
CA ALA A 137 -7.52 -1.39 21.97
C ALA A 137 -7.86 -0.06 21.28
N PRO A 138 -7.49 1.08 21.88
CA PRO A 138 -7.41 2.33 21.17
C PRO A 138 -6.58 2.20 19.89
N GLN A 139 -7.05 2.83 18.82
CA GLN A 139 -6.37 2.87 17.54
C GLN A 139 -5.88 4.29 17.24
N TYR A 140 -4.87 4.40 16.40
CA TYR A 140 -4.31 5.67 15.96
C TYR A 140 -3.89 5.58 14.49
N TRP A 141 -3.84 6.73 13.83
CA TRP A 141 -3.28 6.83 12.49
C TRP A 141 -1.80 7.14 12.58
N GLN A 142 -1.01 6.53 11.71
CA GLN A 142 0.36 6.92 11.39
C GLN A 142 0.42 7.35 9.93
N THR A 143 1.18 8.39 9.63
CA THR A 143 1.38 8.85 8.24
C THR A 143 2.83 8.61 7.79
N PHE A 144 2.98 8.24 6.53
CA PHE A 144 4.25 7.94 5.89
C PHE A 144 4.33 8.73 4.59
N LEU A 145 5.37 9.56 4.46
CA LEU A 145 5.62 10.31 3.23
C LEU A 145 6.50 9.51 2.29
N ASP A 146 6.26 9.61 1.00
CA ASP A 146 7.15 9.07 -0.02
C ASP A 146 8.36 10.00 -0.26
N GLN A 147 9.51 9.67 0.34
CA GLN A 147 10.73 10.47 0.25
C GLN A 147 11.86 9.65 -0.37
N ASP A 148 12.28 10.03 -1.58
CA ASP A 148 13.43 9.43 -2.29
C ASP A 148 13.39 7.89 -2.41
N GLY A 149 12.21 7.33 -2.61
CA GLY A 149 11.97 5.91 -2.81
C GLY A 149 11.78 5.15 -1.51
N ARG A 150 11.44 5.85 -0.42
CA ARG A 150 11.25 5.27 0.90
C ARG A 150 10.08 5.92 1.63
N PHE A 151 9.38 5.12 2.42
CA PHE A 151 8.38 5.62 3.34
C PHE A 151 9.04 6.20 4.60
N SER A 152 8.83 7.49 4.82
CA SER A 152 9.30 8.21 5.99
C SER A 152 8.14 8.47 6.95
N ARG A 153 8.12 7.80 8.10
CA ARG A 153 7.07 7.99 9.10
C ARG A 153 7.16 9.40 9.70
N THR A 154 6.06 10.15 9.62
CA THR A 154 5.99 11.52 10.12
C THR A 154 5.53 11.63 11.57
N GLY A 155 4.70 10.68 12.02
CA GLY A 155 4.20 10.65 13.39
C GLY A 155 2.88 9.91 13.49
N CYS A 156 2.16 10.16 14.59
CA CYS A 156 0.89 9.50 14.89
C CYS A 156 -0.16 10.47 15.44
N THR A 157 -1.43 10.15 15.24
CA THR A 157 -2.53 10.77 15.99
C THR A 157 -2.55 10.27 17.43
N LYS A 158 -3.29 10.97 18.30
CA LYS A 158 -3.60 10.45 19.63
C LYS A 158 -4.45 9.17 19.50
N PRO A 159 -4.14 8.09 20.25
CA PRO A 159 -4.98 6.91 20.29
C PRO A 159 -6.40 7.20 20.76
N THR A 160 -7.37 6.55 20.13
CA THR A 160 -8.79 6.68 20.44
C THR A 160 -9.53 5.38 20.11
N THR A 161 -10.60 5.09 20.86
CA THR A 161 -11.54 4.02 20.54
C THR A 161 -12.58 4.45 19.49
N ASP A 162 -12.64 5.75 19.19
CA ASP A 162 -13.57 6.28 18.19
C ASP A 162 -13.12 5.93 16.77
N ASN A 163 -14.09 5.78 15.87
CA ASN A 163 -13.80 5.68 14.45
C ASN A 163 -13.45 7.08 13.90
N THR A 164 -12.16 7.36 13.74
CA THR A 164 -11.67 8.63 13.21
C THR A 164 -11.31 8.50 11.73
N PRO A 165 -11.62 9.51 10.90
CA PRO A 165 -11.26 9.48 9.48
C PRO A 165 -9.73 9.49 9.30
N ALA A 166 -9.28 9.00 8.15
CA ALA A 166 -7.88 9.06 7.77
C ALA A 166 -7.39 10.52 7.71
N PRO A 167 -6.16 10.83 8.17
CA PRO A 167 -5.56 12.15 8.02
C PRO A 167 -5.45 12.56 6.55
N THR A 168 -5.71 13.83 6.26
CA THR A 168 -5.50 14.45 4.94
C THR A 168 -4.23 15.31 4.89
N ALA A 169 -3.41 15.23 5.94
CA ALA A 169 -2.13 15.92 6.09
C ALA A 169 -1.22 15.07 6.99
N PRO A 170 0.11 15.30 7.00
CA PRO A 170 1.03 14.50 7.78
C PRO A 170 0.80 14.77 9.28
N VAL A 171 0.70 13.71 10.06
CA VAL A 171 0.59 13.80 11.51
C VAL A 171 1.98 13.78 12.13
N THR A 172 2.19 14.55 13.19
CA THR A 172 3.52 14.77 13.79
C THR A 172 3.57 14.41 15.28
N GLY A 173 2.51 13.78 15.80
CA GLY A 173 2.46 13.36 17.21
C GLY A 173 3.37 12.16 17.48
N THR A 174 3.68 11.94 18.76
CA THR A 174 4.45 10.77 19.19
C THR A 174 3.63 9.50 19.03
N CYS A 175 4.21 8.49 18.37
CA CYS A 175 3.60 7.19 18.25
C CYS A 175 3.67 6.41 19.58
N PRO A 176 2.59 5.72 19.98
CA PRO A 176 2.64 4.73 21.04
C PRO A 176 3.77 3.72 20.80
N ARG A 177 4.33 3.21 21.90
CA ARG A 177 5.34 2.15 21.89
C ARG A 177 4.71 0.81 22.20
#